data_AF-A0A7C3KTT4-F1
#
_entry.id   AF-A0A7C3KTT4-F1
#
_cell.length_a   1.000
_cell.length_b   1.000
_cell.length_c   1.000
_cell.angle_alpha   90.00
_cell.angle_beta   90.00
_cell.angle_gamma   90.00
#
_symmetry.space_group_name_H-M   'P 1'
#
loop_
_entity.id
_entity.type
_entity.pdbx_description
1 polymer ?
#
loop_
_entity_poly.entity_id
_entity_poly.type
_entity_poly.pdbx_seq_one_letter_code
_entity_poly.pdbx_strand_id
1 'polypeptide(L)'
;LPVDRVTLQISGLADTLIAACHERTAAQLARRRGYVTPRKGFVIFALGKLGGEELNYSSDIDLNFVYDESLLSLHTIDGREITDSFEKERFFTQLAERLVQAVTAFTDAGQLYRLDTRLRPEGSAGQLVWSARATVDYYYTMGRAWERQALIRMRPISGDMDLAARLWRELDPFVFPSNLSPREISEIRGLKLQMEKMAENRGPSEDQIKVGRGGIRDVEYIVQYLQLIEASRIPGLKKANTFSALELLEAEGLLKPEETDVLRRGYRFLRKVEHRIQLAQLRQTHRLPEDHRELLRIARSLGFASAESFRGRLHRHAAQIRRVYRVLFEEPTAQRKESEELPELLDLPLELSLEAGARCLAPFGFASPEDAFVRLRALAVGADMRSPLGAQRSKEVFAQIVPHLLRELSRQALPDRALSNFEECVRTLGARTVFYQLLSESDRVLQLFVEISARSTLLVERLRAHPDLFDELVDELATGYTFSRETLLAEGERLHRESADFHHDLFKLKHLHLLLIAIQDLERIDNLSTTLLHIAELAEALLHTILLSTQKEAEAK
;
A
#
# COMPACT_ATOMS: atom_id res chain seq x y z
N LEU A 1 -1.13 0.98 -37.83
CA LEU A 1 0.01 0.72 -36.91
C LEU A 1 -0.47 -0.13 -35.74
N PRO A 2 0.35 -1.07 -35.22
CA PRO A 2 0.11 -1.73 -33.94
C PRO A 2 -0.06 -0.72 -32.81
N VAL A 3 -0.86 -1.02 -31.79
CA VAL A 3 -1.18 -0.06 -30.71
C VAL A 3 0.06 0.33 -29.92
N ASP A 4 0.99 -0.60 -29.72
CA ASP A 4 2.28 -0.41 -29.05
C ASP A 4 3.15 0.64 -29.76
N ARG A 5 3.16 0.66 -31.09
CA ARG A 5 3.83 1.75 -31.85
C ARG A 5 3.09 3.08 -31.73
N VAL A 6 1.76 3.06 -31.71
CA VAL A 6 0.96 4.28 -31.58
C VAL A 6 1.17 4.93 -30.22
N THR A 7 1.15 4.15 -29.14
CA THR A 7 1.34 4.68 -27.78
C THR A 7 2.75 5.23 -27.60
N LEU A 8 3.77 4.56 -28.17
CA LEU A 8 5.15 5.06 -28.16
C LEU A 8 5.28 6.41 -28.90
N GLN A 9 4.64 6.55 -30.07
CA GLN A 9 4.63 7.81 -30.82
C GLN A 9 3.94 8.94 -30.06
N ILE A 10 2.81 8.65 -29.42
CA ILE A 10 2.07 9.65 -28.61
C ILE A 10 2.89 10.05 -27.38
N SER A 11 3.54 9.10 -26.71
CA SER A 11 4.46 9.37 -25.60
C SER A 11 5.65 10.22 -26.02
N GLY A 12 6.30 9.90 -27.15
CA GLY A 12 7.42 10.70 -27.66
C GLY A 12 7.02 12.12 -28.06
N LEU A 13 5.79 12.30 -28.57
CA LEU A 13 5.24 13.63 -28.82
C LEU A 13 5.03 14.41 -27.51
N ALA A 14 4.47 13.77 -26.47
CA ALA A 14 4.29 14.39 -25.16
C ALA A 14 5.65 14.78 -24.54
N ASP A 15 6.64 13.88 -24.53
CA ASP A 15 7.99 14.16 -24.04
C ASP A 15 8.60 15.39 -24.72
N THR A 16 8.52 15.45 -26.06
CA THR A 16 9.08 16.55 -26.86
C THR A 16 8.40 17.88 -26.52
N LEU A 17 7.07 17.88 -26.41
CA LEU A 17 6.31 19.10 -26.10
C LEU A 17 6.57 19.58 -24.67
N ILE A 18 6.65 18.67 -23.70
CA ILE A 18 6.97 19.02 -22.31
C ILE A 18 8.39 19.54 -22.18
N ALA A 19 9.36 18.95 -22.88
CA ALA A 19 10.73 19.47 -22.91
C ALA A 19 10.79 20.89 -23.50
N ALA A 20 10.11 21.15 -24.61
CA ALA A 20 10.03 22.49 -25.20
C ALA A 20 9.35 23.51 -24.27
N CYS A 21 8.27 23.11 -23.59
CA CYS A 21 7.61 23.92 -22.57
C CYS A 21 8.55 24.24 -21.40
N HIS A 22 9.30 23.24 -20.93
CA HIS A 22 10.27 23.41 -19.85
C HIS A 22 11.36 24.42 -20.22
N GLU A 23 12.04 24.23 -21.35
CA GLU A 23 13.11 25.12 -21.81
C GLU A 23 12.62 26.57 -21.95
N ARG A 24 11.46 26.76 -22.59
CA ARG A 24 10.87 28.09 -22.77
C ARG A 24 10.50 28.73 -21.44
N THR A 25 9.91 27.98 -20.52
CA THR A 25 9.47 28.49 -19.22
C THR A 25 10.65 28.85 -18.33
N ALA A 26 11.70 28.01 -18.32
CA ALA A 26 12.93 28.27 -17.60
C ALA A 26 13.61 29.55 -18.09
N ALA A 27 13.74 29.72 -19.42
CA ALA A 27 14.33 30.91 -20.02
C ALA A 27 13.54 32.19 -19.69
N GLN A 28 12.21 32.13 -19.77
CA GLN A 28 11.34 33.27 -19.45
C GLN A 28 11.42 33.65 -17.97
N LEU A 29 11.40 32.66 -17.07
CA LEU A 29 11.48 32.90 -15.63
C LEU A 29 12.83 33.48 -15.24
N ALA A 30 13.93 32.90 -15.73
CA ALA A 30 15.28 33.39 -15.50
C ALA A 30 15.43 34.85 -15.97
N ARG A 31 14.98 35.15 -17.20
CA ARG A 31 15.01 36.53 -17.73
C ARG A 31 14.24 37.51 -16.85
N ARG A 32 13.03 37.14 -16.37
CA ARG A 32 12.22 38.00 -15.48
C ARG A 32 12.89 38.26 -14.13
N ARG A 33 13.67 37.30 -13.64
CA ARG A 33 14.39 37.38 -12.37
C ARG A 33 15.79 38.00 -12.50
N GLY A 34 16.25 38.28 -13.73
CA GLY A 34 17.61 38.76 -13.96
C GLY A 34 18.67 37.68 -13.78
N TYR A 35 18.31 36.41 -13.99
CA TYR A 35 19.21 35.26 -13.85
C TYR A 35 19.64 34.70 -15.21
N VAL A 36 20.80 34.05 -15.23
CA VAL A 36 21.20 33.11 -16.28
C VAL A 36 20.28 31.89 -16.19
N THR A 37 19.78 31.40 -17.32
CA THR A 37 18.89 30.23 -17.34
C THR A 37 19.63 29.01 -16.80
N PRO A 38 19.16 28.40 -15.69
CA PRO A 38 19.83 27.24 -15.13
C PRO A 38 19.69 26.04 -16.06
N ARG A 39 20.78 25.28 -16.20
CA ARG A 39 20.83 24.03 -17.00
C ARG A 39 20.87 22.77 -16.14
N LYS A 40 21.09 22.91 -14.83
CA LYS A 40 21.27 21.82 -13.87
C LYS A 40 20.40 22.03 -12.65
N GLY A 41 20.21 20.96 -11.87
CA GLY A 41 19.54 21.00 -10.57
C GLY A 41 18.02 20.93 -10.62
N PHE A 42 17.40 20.64 -11.76
CA PHE A 42 15.95 20.40 -11.88
C PHE A 42 15.65 19.32 -12.91
N VAL A 43 14.75 18.41 -12.58
CA VAL A 43 14.34 17.30 -13.45
C VAL A 43 12.82 17.11 -13.39
N ILE A 44 12.26 16.77 -14.56
CA ILE A 44 10.86 16.37 -14.72
C ILE A 44 10.83 14.86 -14.95
N PHE A 45 10.14 14.14 -14.07
CA PHE A 45 9.86 12.72 -14.23
C PHE A 45 8.43 12.51 -14.72
N ALA A 46 8.28 11.65 -15.72
CA ALA A 46 6.99 11.08 -16.07
C ALA A 46 6.74 9.79 -15.27
N LEU A 47 5.49 9.59 -14.86
CA LEU A 47 5.00 8.37 -14.24
C LEU A 47 3.83 7.80 -15.05
N GLY A 48 3.22 6.72 -14.55
CA GLY A 48 2.01 6.16 -15.13
C GLY A 48 2.18 5.79 -16.60
N LYS A 49 1.19 6.18 -17.43
CA LYS A 49 1.19 5.84 -18.86
C LYS A 49 2.30 6.55 -19.65
N LEU A 50 2.63 7.80 -19.32
CA LEU A 50 3.71 8.52 -20.00
C LEU A 50 5.08 7.94 -19.63
N GLY A 51 5.28 7.65 -18.35
CA GLY A 51 6.52 7.04 -17.86
C GLY A 51 6.79 5.67 -18.47
N GLY A 52 5.74 4.86 -18.66
CA GLY A 52 5.81 3.57 -19.37
C GLY A 52 5.79 3.64 -20.90
N GLU A 53 5.83 4.83 -21.51
CA GLU A 53 5.78 5.03 -22.97
C GLU A 53 4.52 4.42 -23.63
N GLU A 54 3.42 4.53 -22.89
CA GLU A 54 2.16 3.86 -23.12
C GLU A 54 1.01 4.86 -23.07
N LEU A 55 1.17 6.06 -23.64
CA LEU A 55 0.13 7.10 -23.61
C LEU A 55 -0.99 6.83 -24.63
N ASN A 56 -2.26 7.05 -24.24
CA ASN A 56 -3.38 7.02 -25.19
C ASN A 56 -3.75 8.44 -25.67
N TYR A 57 -4.59 8.53 -26.71
CA TYR A 57 -5.11 9.79 -27.25
C TYR A 57 -5.77 10.72 -26.22
N SER A 58 -6.48 10.18 -25.23
CA SER A 58 -7.08 10.97 -24.15
C SER A 58 -6.63 10.43 -22.81
N SER A 59 -5.39 10.76 -22.43
CA SER A 59 -4.80 10.46 -21.13
C SER A 59 -4.29 11.73 -20.48
N ASP A 60 -4.36 11.75 -19.15
CA ASP A 60 -3.60 12.73 -18.39
C ASP A 60 -2.12 12.34 -18.42
N ILE A 61 -1.23 13.32 -18.27
CA ILE A 61 0.19 13.08 -18.08
C ILE A 61 0.54 13.21 -16.60
N ASP A 62 1.11 12.15 -16.05
CA ASP A 62 1.51 12.10 -14.64
C ASP A 62 2.96 12.60 -14.51
N LEU A 63 3.17 13.76 -13.86
CA LEU A 63 4.50 14.38 -13.74
C LEU A 63 4.89 14.63 -12.27
N ASN A 64 6.15 14.34 -11.95
CA ASN A 64 6.81 14.74 -10.70
C ASN A 64 7.98 15.67 -10.99
N PHE A 65 8.18 16.67 -10.12
CA PHE A 65 9.25 17.66 -10.23
C PHE A 65 10.21 17.51 -9.07
N VAL A 66 11.50 17.34 -9.38
CA VAL A 66 12.55 17.22 -8.36
C VAL A 66 13.66 18.21 -8.66
N TYR A 67 14.19 18.84 -7.60
CA TYR A 67 15.34 19.73 -7.70
C TYR A 67 16.48 19.29 -6.78
N ASP A 68 17.67 19.82 -7.04
CA ASP A 68 18.79 19.69 -6.13
C ASP A 68 19.54 21.03 -6.02
N GLU A 69 19.47 21.63 -4.83
CA GLU A 69 20.09 22.91 -4.50
C GLU A 69 21.62 22.88 -4.51
N SER A 70 22.23 21.71 -4.25
CA SER A 70 23.69 21.53 -4.24
C SER A 70 24.28 21.49 -5.64
N LEU A 71 23.49 21.07 -6.63
CA LEU A 71 23.87 21.09 -8.05
C LEU A 71 23.55 22.41 -8.76
N LEU A 72 22.87 23.33 -8.07
CA LEU A 72 22.39 24.56 -8.66
C LEU A 72 23.43 25.67 -8.52
N SER A 73 24.05 26.04 -9.64
CA SER A 73 24.78 27.31 -9.78
C SER A 73 23.88 28.34 -10.45
N LEU A 74 22.96 28.93 -9.67
CA LEU A 74 22.09 30.01 -10.13
C LEU A 74 22.87 31.32 -10.08
N HIS A 75 23.03 31.97 -11.23
CA HIS A 75 23.76 33.23 -11.33
C HIS A 75 22.84 34.32 -11.84
N THR A 76 23.03 35.54 -11.35
CA THR A 76 22.48 36.74 -11.97
C THR A 76 23.17 37.02 -13.31
N ILE A 77 22.58 37.86 -14.15
CA ILE A 77 23.14 38.22 -15.47
C ILE A 77 24.50 38.95 -15.33
N ASP A 78 24.73 39.66 -14.23
CA ASP A 78 26.01 40.30 -13.88
C ASP A 78 27.03 39.33 -13.24
N GLY A 79 26.72 38.04 -13.17
CA GLY A 79 27.66 36.98 -12.77
C GLY A 79 27.74 36.72 -11.27
N ARG A 80 26.87 37.31 -10.45
CA ARG A 80 26.80 37.02 -9.02
C ARG A 80 26.10 35.69 -8.79
N GLU A 81 26.74 34.78 -8.06
CA GLU A 81 26.13 33.54 -7.62
C GLU A 81 25.08 33.78 -6.52
N ILE A 82 23.94 33.14 -6.66
CA ILE A 82 22.88 33.10 -5.65
C ILE A 82 23.16 31.90 -4.75
N THR A 83 23.56 32.20 -3.51
CA THR A 83 23.90 31.18 -2.50
C THR A 83 22.75 30.87 -1.55
N ASP A 84 21.71 31.71 -1.51
CA ASP A 84 20.54 31.51 -0.64
C ASP A 84 19.69 30.33 -1.12
N SER A 85 19.63 29.25 -0.32
CA SER A 85 18.85 28.05 -0.63
C SER A 85 17.36 28.35 -0.79
N PHE A 86 16.81 29.30 -0.03
CA PHE A 86 15.39 29.65 -0.11
C PHE A 86 15.05 30.31 -1.46
N GLU A 87 15.94 31.18 -1.96
CA GLU A 87 15.79 31.78 -3.29
C GLU A 87 15.90 30.73 -4.41
N LYS A 88 16.78 29.74 -4.27
CA LYS A 88 16.92 28.60 -5.18
C LYS A 88 15.66 27.74 -5.22
N GLU A 89 15.14 27.33 -4.06
CA GLU A 89 13.89 26.57 -3.93
C GLU A 89 12.72 27.33 -4.57
N ARG A 90 12.57 28.62 -4.22
CA ARG A 90 11.50 29.47 -4.75
C ARG A 90 11.55 29.59 -6.27
N PHE A 91 12.75 29.62 -6.87
CA PHE A 91 12.88 29.63 -8.33
C PHE A 91 12.28 28.36 -8.95
N PHE A 92 12.58 27.18 -8.40
CA PHE A 92 12.08 25.91 -8.95
C PHE A 92 10.61 25.67 -8.70
N THR A 93 10.10 26.06 -7.54
CA THR A 93 8.65 26.04 -7.28
C THR A 93 7.92 26.88 -8.32
N GLN A 94 8.40 28.09 -8.60
CA GLN A 94 7.82 28.94 -9.64
C GLN A 94 8.01 28.40 -11.06
N LEU A 95 9.10 27.70 -11.33
CA LEU A 95 9.32 27.03 -12.61
C LEU A 95 8.27 25.94 -12.84
N ALA A 96 8.07 25.07 -11.85
CA ALA A 96 7.08 24.00 -11.92
C ALA A 96 5.64 24.53 -12.02
N GLU A 97 5.28 25.53 -11.21
CA GLU A 97 3.97 26.19 -11.29
C GLU A 97 3.70 26.77 -12.68
N ARG A 98 4.69 27.47 -13.26
CA ARG A 98 4.58 28.03 -14.60
C ARG A 98 4.53 26.96 -15.68
N LEU A 99 5.25 25.85 -15.52
CA LEU A 99 5.19 24.73 -16.43
C LEU A 99 3.79 24.09 -16.40
N VAL A 100 3.25 23.82 -15.20
CA VAL A 100 1.89 23.32 -15.03
C VAL A 100 0.90 24.27 -15.70
N GLN A 101 1.02 25.58 -15.47
CA GLN A 101 0.18 26.58 -16.13
C GLN A 101 0.32 26.55 -17.67
N ALA A 102 1.55 26.48 -18.20
CA ALA A 102 1.79 26.48 -19.64
C ALA A 102 1.21 25.23 -20.33
N VAL A 103 1.29 24.08 -19.67
CA VAL A 103 0.79 22.80 -20.19
C VAL A 103 -0.74 22.71 -20.09
N THR A 104 -1.32 23.27 -19.03
CA THR A 104 -2.76 23.14 -18.74
C THR A 104 -3.59 24.34 -19.19
N ALA A 105 -2.99 25.44 -19.63
CA ALA A 105 -3.72 26.61 -20.11
C ALA A 105 -4.61 26.25 -21.31
N PHE A 106 -5.84 26.76 -21.29
CA PHE A 106 -6.75 26.67 -22.42
C PHE A 106 -6.56 27.88 -23.33
N THR A 107 -6.37 27.63 -24.62
CA THR A 107 -6.21 28.66 -25.65
C THR A 107 -7.26 28.47 -26.75
N ASP A 108 -7.28 29.34 -27.75
CA ASP A 108 -8.15 29.17 -28.93
C ASP A 108 -7.83 27.87 -29.72
N ALA A 109 -6.61 27.35 -29.57
CA ALA A 109 -6.18 26.06 -30.11
C ALA A 109 -6.48 24.87 -29.16
N GLY A 110 -7.16 25.11 -28.04
CA GLY A 110 -7.42 24.15 -26.98
C GLY A 110 -6.33 24.11 -25.90
N GLN A 111 -6.28 23.00 -25.17
CA GLN A 111 -5.29 22.72 -24.12
C GLN A 111 -4.21 21.77 -24.65
N LEU A 112 -2.97 21.92 -24.19
CA LEU A 112 -1.87 21.02 -24.59
C LEU A 112 -2.05 19.62 -23.98
N TYR A 113 -2.04 19.52 -22.65
CA TYR A 113 -2.35 18.29 -21.92
C TYR A 113 -3.08 18.58 -20.61
N ARG A 114 -3.88 17.62 -20.17
CA ARG A 114 -4.29 17.53 -18.76
C ARG A 114 -3.15 16.89 -17.98
N LEU A 115 -2.81 17.48 -16.84
CA LEU A 115 -1.62 17.13 -16.06
C LEU A 115 -2.04 16.71 -14.65
N ASP A 116 -1.49 15.62 -14.18
CA ASP A 116 -1.68 15.08 -12.84
C ASP A 116 -0.33 15.04 -12.11
N THR A 117 -0.26 15.65 -10.94
CA THR A 117 0.94 15.67 -10.08
C THR A 117 0.73 14.91 -8.78
N ARG A 118 -0.36 14.16 -8.63
CA ARG A 118 -0.74 13.51 -7.37
C ARG A 118 0.10 12.28 -7.01
N LEU A 119 0.96 11.82 -7.91
CA LEU A 119 1.91 10.73 -7.65
C LEU A 119 3.24 11.20 -7.06
N ARG A 120 3.35 12.49 -6.69
CA ARG A 120 4.49 13.03 -5.94
C ARG A 120 4.38 12.66 -4.45
N PRO A 121 5.47 12.73 -3.67
CA PRO A 121 5.43 12.57 -2.21
C PRO A 121 4.31 13.38 -1.56
N GLU A 122 3.58 12.75 -0.64
CA GLU A 122 2.38 13.30 0.05
C GLU A 122 1.19 13.68 -0.88
N GLY A 123 1.25 13.30 -2.16
CA GLY A 123 0.19 13.53 -3.12
C GLY A 123 -0.25 14.99 -3.21
N SER A 124 -1.57 15.24 -3.21
CA SER A 124 -2.11 16.61 -3.32
C SER A 124 -1.73 17.53 -2.15
N ALA A 125 -1.45 16.98 -0.97
CA ALA A 125 -1.12 17.76 0.24
C ALA A 125 0.35 18.21 0.25
N GLY A 126 1.22 17.50 -0.47
CA GLY A 126 2.65 17.79 -0.54
C GLY A 126 2.99 18.98 -1.45
N GLN A 127 4.21 19.47 -1.30
CA GLN A 127 4.78 20.49 -2.17
C GLN A 127 4.80 20.04 -3.64
N LEU A 128 4.67 20.99 -4.58
CA LEU A 128 4.68 20.67 -6.01
C LEU A 128 6.05 20.16 -6.49
N VAL A 129 7.12 20.68 -5.90
CA VAL A 129 8.51 20.33 -6.22
C VAL A 129 9.19 19.89 -4.94
N TRP A 130 9.93 18.79 -5.00
CA TRP A 130 10.66 18.26 -3.86
C TRP A 130 12.17 18.34 -4.10
N SER A 131 12.95 18.52 -3.03
CA SER A 131 14.38 18.33 -3.14
C SER A 131 14.69 16.83 -3.33
N ALA A 132 15.78 16.51 -4.02
CA ALA A 132 16.19 15.12 -4.25
C ALA A 132 16.35 14.36 -2.93
N ARG A 133 16.98 15.01 -1.94
CA ARG A 133 17.13 14.47 -0.59
C ARG A 133 15.79 14.19 0.10
N ALA A 134 14.89 15.18 0.14
CA ALA A 134 13.58 15.00 0.78
C ALA A 134 12.74 13.93 0.06
N THR A 135 12.91 13.78 -1.25
CA THR A 135 12.25 12.71 -2.03
C THR A 135 12.72 11.33 -1.56
N VAL A 136 14.03 11.14 -1.41
CA VAL A 136 14.61 9.87 -0.92
C VAL A 136 14.16 9.62 0.52
N ASP A 137 14.31 10.61 1.41
CA ASP A 137 13.93 10.50 2.81
C ASP A 137 12.45 10.11 2.96
N TYR A 138 11.56 10.72 2.18
CA TYR A 138 10.12 10.38 2.17
C TYR A 138 9.88 8.92 1.81
N TYR A 139 10.44 8.43 0.70
CA TYR A 139 10.14 7.07 0.26
C TYR A 139 10.69 6.01 1.23
N TYR A 140 11.85 6.25 1.85
CA TYR A 140 12.41 5.32 2.83
C TYR A 140 11.67 5.33 4.18
N THR A 141 11.04 6.44 4.56
CA THR A 141 10.38 6.57 5.88
C THR A 141 8.87 6.35 5.83
N MET A 142 8.22 6.76 4.74
CA MET A 142 6.76 6.82 4.61
C MET A 142 6.23 6.16 3.34
N GLY A 143 7.11 5.74 2.43
CA GLY A 143 6.74 5.21 1.13
C GLY A 143 5.92 3.92 1.21
N ARG A 144 4.80 3.89 0.49
CA ARG A 144 3.84 2.77 0.50
C ARG A 144 4.06 1.82 -0.67
N ALA A 145 3.55 0.60 -0.55
CA ALA A 145 3.61 -0.43 -1.60
C ALA A 145 3.05 0.03 -2.96
N TRP A 146 2.00 0.88 -2.98
CA TRP A 146 1.44 1.39 -4.23
C TRP A 146 2.33 2.46 -4.88
N GLU A 147 3.07 3.22 -4.07
CA GLU A 147 4.05 4.21 -4.56
C GLU A 147 5.24 3.50 -5.18
N ARG A 148 5.68 2.40 -4.56
CA ARG A 148 6.67 1.50 -5.14
C ARG A 148 6.25 1.04 -6.54
N GLN A 149 5.01 0.58 -6.70
CA GLN A 149 4.46 0.21 -8.01
C GLN A 149 4.40 1.37 -9.02
N ALA A 150 4.05 2.58 -8.56
CA ALA A 150 4.03 3.76 -9.42
C ALA A 150 5.44 4.13 -9.91
N LEU A 151 6.45 4.01 -9.05
CA LEU A 151 7.85 4.35 -9.36
C LEU A 151 8.53 3.38 -10.34
N ILE A 152 8.03 2.14 -10.50
CA ILE A 152 8.50 1.22 -11.56
C ILE A 152 8.43 1.89 -12.95
N ARG A 153 7.44 2.76 -13.14
CA ARG A 153 7.23 3.49 -14.40
C ARG A 153 7.88 4.87 -14.42
N MET A 154 8.60 5.26 -13.37
CA MET A 154 9.22 6.58 -13.32
C MET A 154 10.34 6.68 -14.36
N ARG A 155 10.29 7.71 -15.20
CA ARG A 155 11.29 7.96 -16.25
C ARG A 155 11.56 9.46 -16.38
N PRO A 156 12.82 9.91 -16.43
CA PRO A 156 13.11 11.33 -16.67
C PRO A 156 12.77 11.69 -18.12
N ILE A 157 12.09 12.82 -18.31
CA ILE A 157 11.67 13.31 -19.64
C ILE A 157 12.28 14.67 -20.01
N SER A 158 12.72 15.46 -19.03
CA SER A 158 13.36 16.76 -19.28
C SER A 158 14.16 17.23 -18.05
N GLY A 159 15.12 18.13 -18.27
CA GLY A 159 15.97 18.71 -17.22
C GLY A 159 17.31 18.00 -17.07
N ASP A 160 17.83 17.99 -15.85
CA ASP A 160 19.16 17.49 -15.51
C ASP A 160 19.17 15.96 -15.42
N MET A 161 19.71 15.31 -16.45
CA MET A 161 19.79 13.85 -16.53
C MET A 161 20.82 13.26 -15.56
N ASP A 162 21.84 14.02 -15.14
CA ASP A 162 22.83 13.58 -14.14
C ASP A 162 22.14 13.47 -12.77
N LEU A 163 21.34 14.49 -12.43
CA LEU A 163 20.48 14.48 -11.24
C LEU A 163 19.50 13.31 -11.29
N ALA A 164 18.86 13.08 -12.43
CA ALA A 164 17.93 11.97 -12.60
C ALA A 164 18.60 10.61 -12.33
N ALA A 165 19.77 10.39 -12.90
CA ALA A 165 20.54 9.16 -12.73
C ALA A 165 21.05 8.98 -11.29
N ARG A 166 21.38 10.07 -10.58
CA ARG A 166 21.71 9.99 -9.15
C ARG A 166 20.50 9.61 -8.31
N LEU A 167 19.39 10.34 -8.47
CA LEU A 167 18.17 10.07 -7.71
C LEU A 167 17.67 8.63 -7.94
N TRP A 168 17.72 8.16 -9.19
CA TRP A 168 17.34 6.79 -9.49
C TRP A 168 18.22 5.76 -8.77
N ARG A 169 19.54 5.97 -8.67
CA ARG A 169 20.43 5.08 -7.91
C ARG A 169 20.07 5.01 -6.42
N GLU A 170 19.58 6.10 -5.86
CA GLU A 170 19.16 6.17 -4.45
C GLU A 170 17.78 5.54 -4.23
N LEU A 171 16.86 5.69 -5.20
CA LEU A 171 15.51 5.12 -5.10
C LEU A 171 15.44 3.65 -5.56
N ASP A 172 16.37 3.18 -6.39
CA ASP A 172 16.36 1.82 -6.94
C ASP A 172 16.21 0.72 -5.87
N PRO A 173 16.90 0.76 -4.71
CA PRO A 173 16.72 -0.24 -3.66
C PRO A 173 15.36 -0.14 -2.94
N PHE A 174 14.75 1.05 -2.90
CA PHE A 174 13.38 1.20 -2.40
C PHE A 174 12.35 0.65 -3.40
N VAL A 175 12.54 0.90 -4.71
CA VAL A 175 11.62 0.44 -5.76
C VAL A 175 11.73 -1.06 -5.99
N PHE A 176 12.95 -1.59 -6.05
CA PHE A 176 13.28 -3.00 -6.30
C PHE A 176 14.12 -3.54 -5.15
N PRO A 177 13.53 -3.79 -3.97
CA PRO A 177 14.27 -4.28 -2.83
C PRO A 177 14.83 -5.69 -3.09
N SER A 178 16.00 -5.96 -2.50
CA SER A 178 16.65 -7.28 -2.63
C SER A 178 15.80 -8.41 -2.06
N ASN A 179 15.06 -8.12 -0.97
CA ASN A 179 14.12 -9.03 -0.33
C ASN A 179 12.85 -8.27 0.02
N LEU A 180 11.69 -8.82 -0.34
CA LEU A 180 10.39 -8.36 0.16
C LEU A 180 9.98 -9.24 1.33
N SER A 181 9.59 -8.63 2.45
CA SER A 181 8.99 -9.38 3.55
C SER A 181 7.63 -9.99 3.14
N PRO A 182 7.18 -11.08 3.78
CA PRO A 182 5.83 -11.62 3.56
C PRO A 182 4.72 -10.57 3.72
N ARG A 183 4.90 -9.62 4.66
CA ARG A 183 4.01 -8.46 4.87
C ARG A 183 3.94 -7.58 3.62
N GLU A 184 5.07 -7.14 3.08
CA GLU A 184 5.10 -6.29 1.88
C GLU A 184 4.51 -7.00 0.66
N ILE A 185 4.75 -8.30 0.51
CA ILE A 185 4.13 -9.11 -0.56
C ILE A 185 2.61 -9.14 -0.38
N SER A 186 2.13 -9.33 0.85
CA SER A 186 0.70 -9.32 1.18
C SER A 186 0.08 -7.93 0.94
N GLU A 187 0.75 -6.85 1.32
CA GLU A 187 0.31 -5.48 1.05
C GLU A 187 0.19 -5.21 -0.45
N ILE A 188 1.21 -5.60 -1.23
CA ILE A 188 1.19 -5.50 -2.70
C ILE A 188 -0.01 -6.26 -3.25
N ARG A 189 -0.28 -7.49 -2.79
CA ARG A 189 -1.45 -8.32 -3.15
C ARG A 189 -2.78 -7.66 -2.74
N GLY A 190 -2.84 -7.09 -1.54
CA GLY A 190 -4.02 -6.43 -0.98
C GLY A 190 -4.45 -5.19 -1.77
N LEU A 191 -3.50 -4.42 -2.31
CA LEU A 191 -3.79 -3.26 -3.18
C LEU A 191 -4.69 -3.65 -4.36
N LYS A 192 -4.47 -4.83 -4.95
CA LYS A 192 -5.25 -5.28 -6.10
C LYS A 192 -6.70 -5.56 -5.72
N LEU A 193 -6.91 -6.22 -4.58
CA LEU A 193 -8.25 -6.52 -4.06
C LEU A 193 -9.02 -5.23 -3.72
N GLN A 194 -8.34 -4.24 -3.11
CA GLN A 194 -8.93 -2.93 -2.84
C GLN A 194 -9.35 -2.21 -4.13
N MET A 195 -8.49 -2.24 -5.16
CA MET A 195 -8.79 -1.62 -6.46
C MET A 195 -9.96 -2.29 -7.17
N GLU A 196 -10.11 -3.61 -7.05
CA GLU A 196 -11.25 -4.35 -7.59
C GLU A 196 -12.56 -3.99 -6.87
N LYS A 197 -12.57 -3.98 -5.53
CA LYS A 197 -13.75 -3.57 -4.74
C LYS A 197 -14.19 -2.14 -5.08
N MET A 198 -13.24 -1.21 -5.22
CA MET A 198 -13.55 0.17 -5.64
C MET A 198 -14.11 0.25 -7.08
N ALA A 199 -13.74 -0.68 -7.95
CA ALA A 199 -14.23 -0.74 -9.33
C ALA A 199 -15.64 -1.36 -9.42
N GLU A 200 -15.95 -2.34 -8.58
CA GLU A 200 -17.29 -2.97 -8.51
C GLU A 200 -18.38 -1.95 -8.16
N ASN A 201 -18.06 -0.95 -7.33
CA ASN A 201 -18.96 0.17 -7.00
C ASN A 201 -19.27 1.12 -8.18
N ARG A 202 -18.59 0.97 -9.32
CA ARG A 202 -18.73 1.85 -10.51
C ARG A 202 -19.53 1.22 -11.65
N GLY A 203 -20.16 0.07 -11.41
CA GLY A 203 -20.99 -0.65 -12.37
C GLY A 203 -20.40 -2.01 -12.78
N PRO A 204 -21.05 -2.72 -13.73
CA PRO A 204 -20.67 -4.09 -14.10
C PRO A 204 -19.20 -4.20 -14.52
N SER A 205 -18.47 -5.15 -13.91
CA SER A 205 -17.05 -5.38 -14.18
C SER A 205 -16.76 -5.61 -15.67
N GLU A 206 -17.70 -6.26 -16.35
CA GLU A 206 -17.61 -6.66 -17.76
C GLU A 206 -17.57 -5.48 -18.75
N ASP A 207 -18.11 -4.32 -18.37
CA ASP A 207 -18.08 -3.12 -19.21
C ASP A 207 -16.87 -2.23 -18.92
N GLN A 208 -16.07 -2.55 -17.89
CA GLN A 208 -14.92 -1.76 -17.44
C GLN A 208 -13.61 -2.35 -17.97
N ILE A 209 -13.18 -1.93 -19.16
CA ILE A 209 -12.00 -2.53 -19.83
C ILE A 209 -10.66 -2.28 -19.09
N LYS A 210 -10.58 -1.25 -18.25
CA LYS A 210 -9.34 -0.88 -17.54
C LYS A 210 -9.22 -1.52 -16.17
N VAL A 211 -10.28 -1.40 -15.36
CA VAL A 211 -10.26 -1.76 -13.93
C VAL A 211 -11.08 -3.02 -13.62
N GLY A 212 -11.87 -3.52 -14.59
CA GLY A 212 -12.61 -4.77 -14.46
C GLY A 212 -11.69 -5.99 -14.47
N ARG A 213 -12.25 -7.15 -14.08
CA ARG A 213 -11.51 -8.41 -13.98
C ARG A 213 -10.99 -8.84 -15.36
N GLY A 214 -9.70 -9.14 -15.45
CA GLY A 214 -9.02 -9.42 -16.72
C GLY A 214 -8.79 -8.18 -17.59
N GLY A 215 -8.91 -6.98 -17.02
CA GLY A 215 -8.71 -5.71 -17.70
C GLY A 215 -7.24 -5.30 -17.86
N ILE A 216 -7.03 -4.08 -18.35
CA ILE A 216 -5.69 -3.50 -18.58
C ILE A 216 -4.85 -3.53 -17.30
N ARG A 217 -5.44 -3.15 -16.16
CA ARG A 217 -4.74 -3.13 -14.88
C ARG A 217 -4.32 -4.50 -14.38
N ASP A 218 -5.04 -5.58 -14.73
CA ASP A 218 -4.63 -6.94 -14.33
C ASP A 218 -3.30 -7.30 -14.98
N VAL A 219 -3.12 -6.96 -16.26
CA VAL A 219 -1.85 -7.18 -16.97
C VAL A 219 -0.73 -6.32 -16.37
N GLU A 220 -0.99 -5.03 -16.17
CA GLU A 220 0.00 -4.11 -15.58
C GLU A 220 0.43 -4.59 -14.21
N TYR A 221 -0.52 -5.05 -13.40
CA TYR A 221 -0.28 -5.56 -12.06
C TYR A 221 0.52 -6.86 -12.06
N ILE A 222 0.19 -7.84 -12.92
CA ILE A 222 0.97 -9.09 -13.08
C ILE A 222 2.44 -8.75 -13.36
N VAL A 223 2.67 -7.89 -14.35
CA VAL A 223 4.01 -7.51 -14.79
C VAL A 223 4.76 -6.78 -13.67
N GLN A 224 4.14 -5.77 -13.07
CA GLN A 224 4.76 -4.98 -12.00
C GLN A 224 5.04 -5.83 -10.76
N TYR A 225 4.15 -6.74 -10.39
CA TYR A 225 4.37 -7.64 -9.26
C TYR A 225 5.61 -8.52 -9.47
N LEU A 226 5.75 -9.14 -10.63
CA LEU A 226 6.92 -9.95 -10.96
C LEU A 226 8.20 -9.10 -10.99
N GLN A 227 8.13 -7.86 -11.51
CA GLN A 227 9.25 -6.93 -11.46
C GLN A 227 9.65 -6.59 -10.01
N LEU A 228 8.70 -6.36 -9.11
CA LEU A 228 9.01 -6.06 -7.71
C LEU A 228 9.74 -7.20 -7.00
N ILE A 229 9.43 -8.45 -7.34
CA ILE A 229 10.02 -9.63 -6.69
C ILE A 229 11.36 -10.04 -7.33
N GLU A 230 11.49 -9.86 -8.64
CA GLU A 230 12.60 -10.46 -9.41
C GLU A 230 13.61 -9.43 -9.93
N ALA A 231 13.25 -8.16 -10.09
CA ALA A 231 14.12 -7.19 -10.77
C ALA A 231 15.36 -6.77 -9.97
N SER A 232 15.39 -7.01 -8.66
CA SER A 232 16.61 -6.86 -7.85
C SER A 232 17.68 -7.89 -8.24
N ARG A 233 17.27 -9.13 -8.55
CA ARG A 233 18.12 -10.23 -9.02
C ARG A 233 18.36 -10.19 -10.52
N ILE A 234 17.41 -9.68 -11.28
CA ILE A 234 17.45 -9.60 -12.75
C ILE A 234 17.29 -8.12 -13.17
N PRO A 235 18.39 -7.33 -13.18
CA PRO A 235 18.31 -5.90 -13.48
C PRO A 235 17.68 -5.57 -14.84
N GLY A 236 17.74 -6.51 -15.79
CA GLY A 236 17.07 -6.39 -17.10
C GLY A 236 15.57 -6.09 -16.97
N LEU A 237 14.90 -6.62 -15.93
CA LEU A 237 13.47 -6.46 -15.68
C LEU A 237 13.06 -5.05 -15.23
N LYS A 238 13.99 -4.14 -14.94
CA LYS A 238 13.71 -2.75 -14.54
C LYS A 238 13.26 -1.88 -15.73
N LYS A 239 12.25 -2.35 -16.48
CA LYS A 239 11.65 -1.66 -17.64
C LYS A 239 10.30 -1.06 -17.27
N ALA A 240 10.11 0.22 -17.58
CA ALA A 240 8.84 0.91 -17.36
C ALA A 240 7.72 0.45 -18.33
N ASN A 241 8.09 0.05 -19.56
CA ASN A 241 7.13 -0.36 -20.59
C ASN A 241 6.64 -1.81 -20.38
N THR A 242 5.32 -2.02 -20.42
CA THR A 242 4.69 -3.33 -20.14
C THR A 242 5.06 -4.37 -21.19
N PHE A 243 5.08 -3.99 -22.47
CA PHE A 243 5.40 -4.93 -23.56
C PHE A 243 6.85 -5.40 -23.46
N SER A 244 7.79 -4.48 -23.24
CA SER A 244 9.20 -4.81 -23.04
C SER A 244 9.43 -5.67 -21.79
N ALA A 245 8.72 -5.37 -20.70
CA ALA A 245 8.80 -6.17 -19.48
C ALA A 245 8.23 -7.60 -19.69
N LEU A 246 7.12 -7.76 -20.41
CA LEU A 246 6.56 -9.08 -20.75
C LEU A 246 7.53 -9.94 -21.57
N GLU A 247 8.24 -9.35 -22.54
CA GLU A 247 9.26 -10.06 -23.33
C GLU A 247 10.41 -10.56 -22.46
N LEU A 248 10.85 -9.77 -21.49
CA LEU A 248 11.92 -10.15 -20.57
C LEU A 248 11.45 -11.18 -19.54
N LEU A 249 10.23 -11.06 -19.01
CA LEU A 249 9.65 -12.06 -18.10
C LEU A 249 9.54 -13.45 -18.76
N GLU A 250 9.25 -13.51 -20.06
CA GLU A 250 9.27 -14.75 -20.85
C GLU A 250 10.70 -15.27 -21.05
N ALA A 251 11.63 -14.39 -21.44
CA ALA A 251 13.03 -14.77 -21.69
C ALA A 251 13.73 -15.32 -20.44
N GLU A 252 13.37 -14.81 -19.26
CA GLU A 252 13.90 -15.23 -17.96
C GLU A 252 13.12 -16.41 -17.34
N GLY A 253 12.11 -16.94 -18.04
CA GLY A 253 11.33 -18.10 -17.60
C GLY A 253 10.37 -17.83 -16.44
N LEU A 254 10.12 -16.56 -16.09
CA LEU A 254 9.18 -16.16 -15.03
C LEU A 254 7.71 -16.23 -15.47
N LEU A 255 7.48 -16.19 -16.78
CA LEU A 255 6.19 -16.46 -17.40
C LEU A 255 6.37 -17.50 -18.51
N LYS A 256 5.43 -18.44 -18.61
CA LYS A 256 5.44 -19.41 -19.72
C LYS A 256 5.13 -18.70 -21.04
N PRO A 257 5.66 -19.18 -22.19
CA PRO A 257 5.36 -18.60 -23.49
C PRO A 257 3.86 -18.44 -23.77
N GLU A 258 3.04 -19.42 -23.35
CA GLU A 258 1.59 -19.37 -23.53
C GLU A 258 0.92 -18.28 -22.68
N GLU A 259 1.41 -18.08 -21.45
CA GLU A 259 0.90 -17.05 -20.53
C GLU A 259 1.28 -15.66 -21.04
N THR A 260 2.54 -15.47 -21.46
CA THR A 260 3.01 -14.21 -22.04
C THR A 260 2.25 -13.85 -23.29
N ASP A 261 2.01 -14.81 -24.18
CA ASP A 261 1.27 -14.60 -25.43
C ASP A 261 -0.22 -14.25 -25.16
N VAL A 262 -0.84 -14.84 -24.12
CA VAL A 262 -2.16 -14.43 -23.63
C VAL A 262 -2.15 -12.99 -23.15
N LEU A 263 -1.22 -12.62 -22.26
CA LEU A 263 -1.12 -11.27 -21.70
C LEU A 263 -0.81 -10.22 -22.77
N ARG A 264 0.16 -10.48 -23.64
CA ARG A 264 0.61 -9.58 -24.73
C ARG A 264 -0.54 -9.29 -25.71
N ARG A 265 -1.25 -10.33 -26.18
CA ARG A 265 -2.39 -10.14 -27.09
C ARG A 265 -3.57 -9.49 -26.40
N GLY A 266 -3.88 -9.91 -25.18
CA GLY A 266 -4.97 -9.35 -24.39
C GLY A 266 -4.75 -7.87 -24.11
N TYR A 267 -3.56 -7.48 -23.63
CA TYR A 267 -3.19 -6.09 -23.41
C TYR A 267 -3.28 -5.26 -24.68
N ARG A 268 -2.67 -5.73 -25.78
CA ARG A 268 -2.76 -5.06 -27.10
C ARG A 268 -4.21 -4.87 -27.53
N PHE A 269 -5.06 -5.88 -27.36
CA PHE A 269 -6.48 -5.79 -27.71
C PHE A 269 -7.20 -4.76 -26.85
N LEU A 270 -7.08 -4.84 -25.52
CA LEU A 270 -7.73 -3.93 -24.57
C LEU A 270 -7.29 -2.47 -24.78
N ARG A 271 -6.00 -2.22 -25.00
CA ARG A 271 -5.47 -0.89 -25.34
C ARG A 271 -6.04 -0.35 -26.64
N LYS A 272 -6.19 -1.21 -27.66
CA LYS A 272 -6.85 -0.82 -28.92
C LYS A 272 -8.33 -0.47 -28.71
N VAL A 273 -9.04 -1.23 -27.87
CA VAL A 273 -10.43 -0.92 -27.49
C VAL A 273 -10.49 0.42 -26.77
N GLU A 274 -9.62 0.65 -25.79
CA GLU A 274 -9.52 1.91 -25.03
C GLU A 274 -9.32 3.10 -25.97
N HIS A 275 -8.42 3.01 -26.95
CA HIS A 275 -8.24 4.04 -27.96
C HIS A 275 -9.52 4.35 -28.74
N ARG A 276 -10.29 3.32 -29.14
CA ARG A 276 -11.51 3.53 -29.93
C ARG A 276 -12.64 4.13 -29.11
N ILE A 277 -12.77 3.76 -27.84
CA ILE A 277 -13.72 4.39 -26.92
C ILE A 277 -13.37 5.88 -26.77
N GLN A 278 -12.10 6.19 -26.48
CA GLN A 278 -11.66 7.57 -26.26
C GLN A 278 -11.81 8.45 -27.50
N LEU A 279 -11.48 7.93 -28.69
CA LEU A 279 -11.64 8.65 -29.96
C LEU A 279 -13.11 8.87 -30.33
N ALA A 280 -13.98 7.90 -30.05
CA ALA A 280 -15.40 8.02 -30.37
C ALA A 280 -16.12 9.05 -29.49
N GLN A 281 -15.74 9.14 -28.21
CA GLN A 281 -16.41 10.00 -27.24
C GLN A 281 -15.65 11.30 -26.94
N LEU A 282 -14.44 11.46 -27.47
CA LEU A 282 -13.52 12.58 -27.20
C LEU A 282 -13.34 12.85 -25.69
N ARG A 283 -13.35 11.79 -24.89
CA ARG A 283 -13.31 11.84 -23.42
C ARG A 283 -12.41 10.72 -22.88
N GLN A 284 -11.84 10.96 -21.71
CA GLN A 284 -11.13 9.94 -20.94
C GLN A 284 -12.13 9.01 -20.24
N THR A 285 -12.66 8.08 -21.01
CA THR A 285 -13.53 7.01 -20.52
C THR A 285 -12.90 5.66 -20.81
N HIS A 286 -13.18 4.72 -19.93
CA HIS A 286 -12.72 3.33 -19.99
C HIS A 286 -13.88 2.35 -19.90
N ARG A 287 -15.12 2.85 -20.03
CA ARG A 287 -16.34 2.04 -19.98
C ARG A 287 -16.88 1.88 -21.39
N LEU A 288 -17.38 0.69 -21.70
CA LEU A 288 -18.14 0.48 -22.93
C LEU A 288 -19.41 1.34 -22.93
N PRO A 289 -19.82 1.88 -24.08
CA PRO A 289 -21.09 2.60 -24.18
C PRO A 289 -22.26 1.65 -23.93
N GLU A 290 -23.25 2.14 -23.18
CA GLU A 290 -24.51 1.42 -22.95
C GLU A 290 -25.39 1.44 -24.21
N ASP A 291 -25.30 2.51 -25.02
CA ASP A 291 -26.02 2.60 -26.29
C ASP A 291 -25.50 1.58 -27.31
N HIS A 292 -26.41 0.75 -27.82
CA HIS A 292 -26.09 -0.33 -28.74
C HIS A 292 -25.51 0.18 -30.07
N ARG A 293 -25.95 1.36 -30.55
CA ARG A 293 -25.46 1.91 -31.83
C ARG A 293 -24.02 2.41 -31.67
N GLU A 294 -23.70 3.07 -30.57
CA GLU A 294 -22.34 3.46 -30.22
C GLU A 294 -21.42 2.24 -30.07
N LEU A 295 -21.87 1.21 -29.35
CA LEU A 295 -21.11 -0.03 -29.20
C LEU A 295 -20.84 -0.69 -30.56
N LEU A 296 -21.83 -0.74 -31.45
CA LEU A 296 -21.67 -1.26 -32.80
C LEU A 296 -20.69 -0.44 -33.64
N ARG A 297 -20.67 0.89 -33.51
CA ARG A 297 -19.67 1.75 -34.18
C ARG A 297 -18.25 1.42 -33.70
N ILE A 298 -18.05 1.28 -32.40
CA ILE A 298 -16.75 0.89 -31.83
C ILE A 298 -16.34 -0.49 -32.34
N ALA A 299 -17.25 -1.47 -32.30
CA ALA A 299 -17.03 -2.83 -32.79
C ALA A 299 -16.63 -2.84 -34.28
N ARG A 300 -17.36 -2.15 -35.15
CA ARG A 300 -17.03 -2.03 -36.58
C ARG A 300 -15.68 -1.36 -36.80
N SER A 301 -15.35 -0.32 -36.03
CA SER A 301 -14.05 0.36 -36.13
C SER A 301 -12.87 -0.58 -35.79
N LEU A 302 -13.12 -1.57 -34.94
CA LEU A 302 -12.16 -2.60 -34.53
C LEU A 302 -12.12 -3.79 -35.50
N GLY A 303 -13.01 -3.84 -36.50
CA GLY A 303 -13.08 -4.89 -37.52
C GLY A 303 -14.11 -5.99 -37.24
N PHE A 304 -15.03 -5.79 -36.30
CA PHE A 304 -16.08 -6.77 -35.97
C PHE A 304 -17.37 -6.51 -36.76
N ALA A 305 -18.04 -7.60 -37.15
CA ALA A 305 -19.30 -7.54 -37.90
C ALA A 305 -20.50 -7.12 -37.02
N SER A 306 -20.48 -7.50 -35.73
CA SER A 306 -21.54 -7.21 -34.77
C SER A 306 -20.98 -6.84 -33.39
N ALA A 307 -21.78 -6.10 -32.59
CA ALA A 307 -21.45 -5.79 -31.21
C ALA A 307 -21.30 -7.06 -30.34
N GLU A 308 -22.09 -8.10 -30.62
CA GLU A 308 -22.03 -9.39 -29.93
C GLU A 308 -20.71 -10.13 -30.20
N SER A 309 -20.27 -10.19 -31.47
CA SER A 309 -18.98 -10.79 -31.82
C SER A 309 -17.79 -10.07 -31.16
N PHE A 310 -17.90 -8.74 -31.01
CA PHE A 310 -16.94 -7.92 -30.30
C PHE A 310 -16.93 -8.23 -28.79
N ARG A 311 -18.10 -8.20 -28.13
CA ARG A 311 -18.23 -8.56 -26.71
C ARG A 311 -17.69 -9.96 -26.45
N GLY A 312 -18.07 -10.95 -27.26
CA GLY A 312 -17.55 -12.32 -27.14
C GLY A 312 -16.03 -12.43 -27.31
N ARG A 313 -15.38 -11.57 -28.11
CA ARG A 313 -13.91 -11.51 -28.16
C ARG A 313 -13.33 -10.82 -26.93
N LEU A 314 -13.95 -9.75 -26.44
CA LEU A 314 -13.52 -9.03 -25.24
C LEU A 314 -13.56 -9.93 -24.00
N HIS A 315 -14.69 -10.61 -23.75
CA HIS A 315 -14.84 -11.53 -22.63
C HIS A 315 -13.82 -12.67 -22.68
N ARG A 316 -13.52 -13.21 -23.87
CA ARG A 316 -12.49 -14.25 -24.02
C ARG A 316 -11.11 -13.75 -23.61
N HIS A 317 -10.70 -12.56 -24.05
CA HIS A 317 -9.42 -11.99 -23.62
C HIS A 317 -9.40 -11.73 -22.12
N ALA A 318 -10.45 -11.15 -21.56
CA ALA A 318 -10.56 -10.88 -20.12
C ALA A 318 -10.49 -12.19 -19.30
N ALA A 319 -11.23 -13.22 -19.68
CA ALA A 319 -11.21 -14.52 -19.02
C ALA A 319 -9.84 -15.21 -19.09
N GLN A 320 -9.14 -15.10 -20.23
CA GLN A 320 -7.79 -15.65 -20.39
C GLN A 320 -6.77 -14.91 -19.52
N ILE A 321 -6.77 -13.57 -19.53
CA ILE A 321 -5.92 -12.76 -18.65
C ILE A 321 -6.21 -13.11 -17.19
N ARG A 322 -7.50 -13.18 -16.82
CA ARG A 322 -7.89 -13.50 -15.45
C ARG A 322 -7.42 -14.90 -15.04
N ARG A 323 -7.42 -15.87 -15.96
CA ARG A 323 -6.87 -17.20 -15.66
C ARG A 323 -5.38 -17.13 -15.31
N VAL A 324 -4.58 -16.38 -16.07
CA VAL A 324 -3.15 -16.18 -15.75
C VAL A 324 -2.98 -15.49 -14.40
N TYR A 325 -3.75 -14.43 -14.16
CA TYR A 325 -3.78 -13.75 -12.86
C TYR A 325 -4.06 -14.74 -11.71
N ARG A 326 -5.09 -15.58 -11.83
CA ARG A 326 -5.45 -16.54 -10.79
C ARG A 326 -4.33 -17.53 -10.50
N VAL A 327 -3.68 -18.08 -11.54
CA VAL A 327 -2.56 -19.01 -11.33
C VAL A 327 -1.40 -18.38 -10.55
N LEU A 328 -1.14 -17.09 -10.75
CA LEU A 328 -0.04 -16.38 -10.09
C LEU A 328 -0.38 -15.86 -8.68
N PHE A 329 -1.65 -15.53 -8.43
CA PHE A 329 -2.05 -14.80 -7.22
C PHE A 329 -3.06 -15.53 -6.33
N GLU A 330 -3.85 -16.43 -6.90
CA GLU A 330 -4.77 -17.29 -6.15
C GLU A 330 -4.04 -18.63 -6.00
N GLU A 331 -3.57 -18.95 -4.80
CA GLU A 331 -3.05 -20.30 -4.54
C GLU A 331 -4.06 -21.35 -5.03
N PRO A 332 -3.61 -22.53 -5.51
CA PRO A 332 -4.51 -23.64 -5.68
C PRO A 332 -5.14 -23.87 -4.31
N THR A 333 -6.42 -23.53 -4.20
CA THR A 333 -7.31 -23.89 -3.10
C THR A 333 -7.53 -25.40 -3.19
N ALA A 334 -6.44 -26.16 -3.07
CA ALA A 334 -6.47 -27.57 -2.80
C ALA A 334 -6.67 -27.70 -1.30
N GLN A 335 -7.89 -28.08 -0.92
CA GLN A 335 -8.21 -28.66 0.38
C GLN A 335 -8.24 -27.69 1.59
N ARG A 336 -8.87 -26.52 1.45
CA ARG A 336 -9.72 -26.09 2.57
C ARG A 336 -10.98 -26.94 2.48
N LYS A 337 -10.98 -28.05 3.21
CA LYS A 337 -12.17 -28.89 3.42
C LYS A 337 -13.35 -27.97 3.67
N GLU A 338 -14.38 -28.14 2.85
CA GLU A 338 -15.77 -27.85 3.22
C GLU A 338 -15.95 -28.34 4.66
N SER A 339 -15.92 -27.40 5.59
CA SER A 339 -16.18 -27.62 7.00
C SER A 339 -17.41 -26.78 7.27
N GLU A 340 -18.56 -27.42 7.07
CA GLU A 340 -19.88 -27.13 7.65
C GLU A 340 -20.24 -25.64 7.86
N GLU A 341 -21.04 -25.14 6.91
CA GLU A 341 -22.14 -24.18 7.07
C GLU A 341 -22.12 -23.26 8.30
N LEU A 342 -21.52 -22.07 8.12
CA LEU A 342 -22.04 -20.83 8.70
C LEU A 342 -22.35 -19.90 7.50
N PRO A 343 -23.55 -19.26 7.45
CA PRO A 343 -23.95 -18.45 6.30
C PRO A 343 -22.89 -17.42 5.94
N GLU A 344 -22.69 -17.21 4.63
CA GLU A 344 -21.81 -16.19 4.03
C GLU A 344 -21.75 -14.92 4.91
N LEU A 345 -20.53 -14.59 5.36
CA LEU A 345 -20.20 -13.47 6.25
C LEU A 345 -21.11 -12.26 6.00
N LEU A 346 -22.05 -12.04 6.92
CA LEU A 346 -22.81 -10.80 7.02
C LEU A 346 -21.83 -9.65 7.32
N ASP A 347 -21.71 -8.72 6.37
CA ASP A 347 -21.20 -7.37 6.62
C ASP A 347 -22.19 -6.72 7.61
N LEU A 348 -21.93 -6.81 8.92
CA LEU A 348 -22.84 -6.33 9.97
C LEU A 348 -22.82 -4.79 9.99
N PRO A 349 -23.85 -4.10 9.46
CA PRO A 349 -23.87 -2.65 9.45
C PRO A 349 -24.11 -2.16 10.89
N LEU A 350 -23.15 -1.44 11.45
CA LEU A 350 -23.19 -1.00 12.85
C LEU A 350 -24.13 0.20 13.08
N GLU A 351 -24.79 0.68 12.01
CA GLU A 351 -25.85 1.69 12.00
C GLU A 351 -27.26 1.09 12.10
N LEU A 352 -27.40 -0.24 12.15
CA LEU A 352 -28.71 -0.88 12.30
C LEU A 352 -29.41 -0.50 13.63
N SER A 353 -30.74 -0.61 13.64
CA SER A 353 -31.51 -0.55 14.89
C SER A 353 -31.09 -1.69 15.83
N LEU A 354 -31.27 -1.50 17.14
CA LEU A 354 -30.91 -2.52 18.15
C LEU A 354 -31.57 -3.86 17.85
N GLU A 355 -32.87 -3.86 17.51
CA GLU A 355 -33.61 -5.07 17.14
C GLU A 355 -33.05 -5.75 15.87
N ALA A 356 -32.66 -4.97 14.86
CA ALA A 356 -32.11 -5.53 13.63
C ALA A 356 -30.70 -6.08 13.83
N GLY A 357 -29.85 -5.40 14.61
CA GLY A 357 -28.53 -5.87 14.98
C GLY A 357 -28.56 -7.14 15.84
N ALA A 358 -29.44 -7.19 16.84
CA ALA A 358 -29.65 -8.39 17.68
C ALA A 358 -30.07 -9.61 16.85
N ARG A 359 -30.97 -9.43 15.87
CA ARG A 359 -31.34 -10.49 14.92
C ARG A 359 -30.15 -11.01 14.10
N CYS A 360 -29.24 -10.13 13.69
CA CYS A 360 -28.02 -10.54 12.97
C CYS A 360 -27.03 -11.30 13.87
N LEU A 361 -27.05 -11.08 15.18
CA LEU A 361 -26.16 -11.75 16.14
C LEU A 361 -26.72 -13.07 16.68
N ALA A 362 -28.00 -13.36 16.48
CA ALA A 362 -28.65 -14.60 16.94
C ALA A 362 -27.91 -15.90 16.53
N PRO A 363 -27.31 -16.02 15.32
CA PRO A 363 -26.57 -17.23 14.94
C PRO A 363 -25.25 -17.46 15.68
N PHE A 364 -24.73 -16.47 16.40
CA PHE A 364 -23.37 -16.50 16.97
C PHE A 364 -23.32 -16.93 18.45
N GLY A 365 -24.43 -17.41 19.01
CA GLY A 365 -24.47 -18.05 20.33
C GLY A 365 -24.41 -17.10 21.53
N PHE A 366 -24.62 -15.79 21.33
CA PHE A 366 -24.73 -14.82 22.43
C PHE A 366 -25.99 -15.05 23.26
N ALA A 367 -25.85 -15.04 24.59
CA ALA A 367 -26.98 -15.12 25.52
C ALA A 367 -27.84 -13.84 25.49
N SER A 368 -27.19 -12.68 25.30
CA SER A 368 -27.85 -11.38 25.13
C SER A 368 -27.39 -10.72 23.83
N PRO A 369 -27.98 -11.06 22.67
CA PRO A 369 -27.61 -10.47 21.37
C PRO A 369 -27.73 -8.94 21.32
N GLU A 370 -28.68 -8.35 22.06
CA GLU A 370 -28.84 -6.90 22.19
C GLU A 370 -27.61 -6.26 22.86
N ASP A 371 -27.16 -6.81 23.97
CA ASP A 371 -25.98 -6.32 24.70
C ASP A 371 -24.71 -6.51 23.87
N ALA A 372 -24.57 -7.64 23.18
CA ALA A 372 -23.46 -7.90 22.28
C ALA A 372 -23.41 -6.86 21.14
N PHE A 373 -24.56 -6.51 20.55
CA PHE A 373 -24.64 -5.50 19.52
C PHE A 373 -24.27 -4.10 20.03
N VAL A 374 -24.73 -3.74 21.24
CA VAL A 374 -24.36 -2.48 21.90
C VAL A 374 -22.85 -2.38 22.09
N ARG A 375 -22.19 -3.46 22.55
CA ARG A 375 -20.73 -3.49 22.75
C ARG A 375 -19.95 -3.39 21.45
N LEU A 376 -20.38 -4.08 20.39
CA LEU A 376 -19.77 -3.96 19.06
C LEU A 376 -19.89 -2.52 18.52
N ARG A 377 -21.04 -1.87 18.72
CA ARG A 377 -21.19 -0.45 18.38
C ARG A 377 -20.28 0.45 19.22
N ALA A 378 -20.14 0.18 20.51
CA ALA A 378 -19.26 0.95 21.39
C ALA A 378 -17.77 0.82 20.98
N LEU A 379 -17.35 -0.35 20.53
CA LEU A 379 -16.00 -0.58 19.98
C LEU A 379 -15.78 0.21 18.67
N ALA A 380 -16.78 0.22 17.79
CA ALA A 380 -16.71 0.93 16.52
C ALA A 380 -16.73 2.46 16.66
N VAL A 381 -17.43 2.98 17.66
CA VAL A 381 -17.63 4.43 17.91
C VAL A 381 -16.62 4.98 18.94
N GLY A 382 -15.64 4.18 19.37
CA GLY A 382 -14.76 4.41 20.52
C GLY A 382 -14.26 5.86 20.74
N ALA A 383 -14.06 6.20 22.02
CA ALA A 383 -13.85 7.51 22.65
C ALA A 383 -12.71 8.44 22.15
N ASP A 384 -12.14 8.24 20.95
CA ASP A 384 -11.22 9.18 20.30
C ASP A 384 -11.99 10.40 19.74
N MET A 385 -12.60 11.18 20.63
CA MET A 385 -13.28 12.44 20.30
C MET A 385 -12.31 13.57 19.89
N ARG A 386 -11.00 13.31 19.81
CA ARG A 386 -10.00 14.33 19.49
C ARG A 386 -10.03 14.76 18.02
N SER A 387 -10.61 13.95 17.11
CA SER A 387 -10.79 14.30 15.70
C SER A 387 -11.94 13.50 15.04
N PRO A 388 -12.93 14.16 14.40
CA PRO A 388 -14.01 13.49 13.66
C PRO A 388 -13.53 12.52 12.56
N LEU A 389 -12.37 12.80 11.95
CA LEU A 389 -11.77 11.96 10.91
C LEU A 389 -11.12 10.69 11.47
N GLY A 390 -10.57 10.76 12.70
CA GLY A 390 -9.99 9.60 13.39
C GLY A 390 -11.05 8.59 13.82
N ALA A 391 -12.18 9.09 14.35
CA ALA A 391 -13.33 8.28 14.72
C ALA A 391 -13.92 7.51 13.52
N GLN A 392 -14.02 8.17 12.36
CA GLN A 392 -14.50 7.54 11.13
C GLN A 392 -13.56 6.44 10.63
N ARG A 393 -12.24 6.67 10.66
CA ARG A 393 -11.24 5.67 10.28
C ARG A 393 -11.22 4.46 11.22
N SER A 394 -11.33 4.68 12.54
CA SER A 394 -11.40 3.59 13.51
C SER A 394 -12.61 2.70 13.30
N LYS A 395 -13.76 3.31 12.97
CA LYS A 395 -15.00 2.61 12.65
C LYS A 395 -14.88 1.75 11.38
N GLU A 396 -14.28 2.31 10.33
CA GLU A 396 -14.06 1.61 9.06
C GLU A 396 -13.09 0.43 9.17
N VAL A 397 -12.03 0.56 9.98
CA VAL A 397 -11.10 -0.54 10.25
C VAL A 397 -11.76 -1.58 11.16
N PHE A 398 -12.48 -1.16 12.20
CA PHE A 398 -13.18 -2.10 13.09
C PHE A 398 -14.21 -2.94 12.32
N ALA A 399 -14.97 -2.34 11.40
CA ALA A 399 -15.93 -3.06 10.57
C ALA A 399 -15.28 -4.21 9.77
N GLN A 400 -14.00 -4.08 9.38
CA GLN A 400 -13.27 -5.14 8.65
C GLN A 400 -12.98 -6.36 9.52
N ILE A 401 -12.79 -6.18 10.83
CA ILE A 401 -12.52 -7.29 11.75
C ILE A 401 -13.79 -7.94 12.30
N VAL A 402 -14.94 -7.25 12.30
CA VAL A 402 -16.21 -7.74 12.88
C VAL A 402 -16.59 -9.15 12.41
N PRO A 403 -16.55 -9.49 11.11
CA PRO A 403 -16.93 -10.84 10.68
C PRO A 403 -16.01 -11.94 11.22
N HIS A 404 -14.72 -11.66 11.34
CA HIS A 404 -13.73 -12.60 11.88
C HIS A 404 -13.85 -12.69 13.40
N LEU A 405 -14.03 -11.55 14.07
CA LEU A 405 -14.26 -11.46 15.51
C LEU A 405 -15.50 -12.25 15.93
N LEU A 406 -16.62 -12.08 15.22
CA LEU A 406 -17.86 -12.81 15.49
C LEU A 406 -17.70 -14.32 15.32
N ARG A 407 -16.95 -14.75 14.30
CA ARG A 407 -16.64 -16.16 14.08
C ARG A 407 -15.84 -16.73 15.25
N GLU A 408 -14.76 -16.06 15.66
CA GLU A 408 -13.93 -16.56 16.76
C GLU A 408 -14.65 -16.51 18.11
N LEU A 409 -15.49 -15.49 18.34
CA LEU A 409 -16.34 -15.41 19.53
C LEU A 409 -17.36 -16.57 19.58
N SER A 410 -18.00 -16.89 18.45
CA SER A 410 -19.00 -17.97 18.39
C SER A 410 -18.43 -19.37 18.68
N ARG A 411 -17.10 -19.53 18.56
CA ARG A 411 -16.39 -20.77 18.92
C ARG A 411 -16.08 -20.88 20.41
N GLN A 412 -16.25 -19.81 21.18
CA GLN A 412 -15.96 -19.80 22.61
C GLN A 412 -17.16 -20.34 23.40
N ALA A 413 -16.88 -20.96 24.55
CA ALA A 413 -17.92 -21.47 25.44
C ALA A 413 -18.78 -20.36 26.07
N LEU A 414 -18.24 -19.15 26.21
CA LEU A 414 -18.90 -17.98 26.81
C LEU A 414 -18.66 -16.72 25.95
N PRO A 415 -19.33 -16.60 24.79
CA PRO A 415 -19.09 -15.52 23.82
C PRO A 415 -19.36 -14.12 24.39
N ASP A 416 -20.39 -13.94 25.23
CA ASP A 416 -20.70 -12.66 25.87
C ASP A 416 -19.57 -12.19 26.79
N ARG A 417 -18.98 -13.11 27.57
CA ARG A 417 -17.86 -12.81 28.48
C ARG A 417 -16.58 -12.51 27.69
N ALA A 418 -16.31 -13.28 26.63
CA ALA A 418 -15.18 -13.04 25.76
C ALA A 418 -15.25 -11.66 25.08
N LEU A 419 -16.43 -11.28 24.58
CA LEU A 419 -16.66 -9.96 23.98
C LEU A 419 -16.51 -8.82 25.01
N SER A 420 -17.02 -9.02 26.24
CA SER A 420 -16.87 -8.03 27.31
C SER A 420 -15.40 -7.81 27.68
N ASN A 421 -14.63 -8.88 27.84
CA ASN A 421 -13.21 -8.80 28.16
C ASN A 421 -12.40 -8.19 27.01
N PHE A 422 -12.70 -8.57 25.77
CA PHE A 422 -12.11 -7.99 24.57
C PHE A 422 -12.34 -6.47 24.55
N GLU A 423 -13.58 -6.04 24.78
CA GLU A 423 -13.94 -4.62 24.81
C GLU A 423 -13.17 -3.86 25.90
N GLU A 424 -13.07 -4.43 27.10
CA GLU A 424 -12.35 -3.82 28.21
C GLU A 424 -10.86 -3.63 27.94
N CYS A 425 -10.20 -4.64 27.35
CA CYS A 425 -8.80 -4.53 26.92
C CYS A 425 -8.62 -3.45 25.87
N VAL A 426 -9.50 -3.40 24.86
CA VAL A 426 -9.40 -2.38 23.81
C VAL A 426 -9.63 -0.98 24.39
N ARG A 427 -10.48 -0.85 25.41
CA ARG A 427 -10.80 0.45 26.01
C ARG A 427 -9.60 1.11 26.67
N THR A 428 -8.67 0.32 27.21
CA THR A 428 -7.43 0.81 27.84
C THR A 428 -6.33 1.18 26.84
N LEU A 429 -6.49 0.85 25.55
CA LEU A 429 -5.53 1.19 24.50
C LEU A 429 -5.69 2.65 24.03
N GLY A 430 -4.55 3.34 23.91
CA GLY A 430 -4.49 4.72 23.43
C GLY A 430 -4.60 4.87 21.91
N ALA A 431 -4.24 3.84 21.13
CA ALA A 431 -4.22 3.88 19.65
C ALA A 431 -5.05 2.74 19.03
N ARG A 432 -6.36 2.71 19.31
CA ARG A 432 -7.26 1.61 18.92
C ARG A 432 -7.32 1.31 17.42
N THR A 433 -7.16 2.35 16.59
CA THR A 433 -7.16 2.16 15.12
C THR A 433 -5.96 1.34 14.64
N VAL A 434 -4.79 1.51 15.25
CA VAL A 434 -3.58 0.71 14.94
C VAL A 434 -3.81 -0.73 15.38
N PHE A 435 -4.41 -0.89 16.56
CA PHE A 435 -4.75 -2.22 17.06
C PHE A 435 -5.74 -2.96 16.15
N TYR A 436 -6.82 -2.31 15.71
CA TYR A 436 -7.76 -2.93 14.78
C TYR A 436 -7.14 -3.24 13.41
N GLN A 437 -6.21 -2.42 12.92
CA GLN A 437 -5.46 -2.70 11.69
C GLN A 437 -4.66 -3.98 11.84
N LEU A 438 -3.93 -4.11 12.94
CA LEU A 438 -3.20 -5.33 13.24
C LEU A 438 -4.10 -6.57 13.31
N LEU A 439 -5.22 -6.48 14.03
CA LEU A 439 -6.18 -7.58 14.12
C LEU A 439 -6.75 -7.96 12.75
N SER A 440 -6.87 -7.01 11.83
CA SER A 440 -7.30 -7.25 10.45
C SER A 440 -6.22 -7.89 9.58
N GLU A 441 -4.94 -7.72 9.95
CA GLU A 441 -3.78 -8.22 9.22
C GLU A 441 -3.41 -9.66 9.60
N SER A 442 -3.82 -10.11 10.80
CA SER A 442 -3.49 -11.46 11.30
C SER A 442 -4.67 -12.12 12.02
N ASP A 443 -5.31 -13.07 11.33
CA ASP A 443 -6.34 -13.95 11.90
C ASP A 443 -5.83 -14.69 13.15
N ARG A 444 -4.54 -15.05 13.19
CA ARG A 444 -3.92 -15.72 14.34
C ARG A 444 -3.91 -14.80 15.57
N VAL A 445 -3.50 -13.54 15.40
CA VAL A 445 -3.44 -12.58 16.52
C VAL A 445 -4.86 -12.29 17.03
N LEU A 446 -5.84 -12.15 16.13
CA LEU A 446 -7.24 -12.01 16.50
C LEU A 446 -7.76 -13.23 17.28
N GLN A 447 -7.50 -14.44 16.79
CA GLN A 447 -7.89 -15.67 17.47
C GLN A 447 -7.25 -15.74 18.87
N LEU A 448 -5.94 -15.54 18.98
CA LEU A 448 -5.22 -15.52 20.25
C LEU A 448 -5.81 -14.51 21.23
N PHE A 449 -6.11 -13.30 20.75
CA PHE A 449 -6.65 -12.26 21.61
C PHE A 449 -8.07 -12.57 22.07
N VAL A 450 -8.90 -13.19 21.22
CA VAL A 450 -10.22 -13.71 21.60
C VAL A 450 -10.09 -14.87 22.59
N GLU A 451 -9.12 -15.76 22.40
CA GLU A 451 -8.86 -16.87 23.32
C GLU A 451 -8.39 -16.39 24.69
N ILE A 452 -7.48 -15.42 24.75
CA ILE A 452 -7.06 -14.76 26.00
C ILE A 452 -8.27 -14.13 26.69
N SER A 453 -9.06 -13.37 25.93
CA SER A 453 -10.27 -12.70 26.43
C SER A 453 -11.31 -13.70 26.94
N ALA A 454 -11.41 -14.89 26.35
CA ALA A 454 -12.34 -15.93 26.75
C ALA A 454 -11.84 -16.77 27.94
N ARG A 455 -10.54 -17.07 28.00
CA ARG A 455 -9.98 -18.12 28.86
C ARG A 455 -9.23 -17.63 30.10
N SER A 456 -8.76 -16.38 30.14
CA SER A 456 -7.92 -15.91 31.24
C SER A 456 -8.20 -14.49 31.70
N THR A 457 -8.93 -14.36 32.82
CA THR A 457 -9.13 -13.07 33.51
C THR A 457 -7.80 -12.45 33.93
N LEU A 458 -6.82 -13.27 34.35
CA LEU A 458 -5.51 -12.79 34.79
C LEU A 458 -4.73 -12.10 33.66
N LEU A 459 -4.77 -12.65 32.44
CA LEU A 459 -4.07 -12.04 31.30
C LEU A 459 -4.79 -10.78 30.82
N VAL A 460 -6.13 -10.78 30.85
CA VAL A 460 -6.95 -9.59 30.60
C VAL A 460 -6.59 -8.47 31.58
N GLU A 461 -6.52 -8.75 32.89
CA GLU A 461 -6.12 -7.78 33.91
C GLU A 461 -4.70 -7.24 33.68
N ARG A 462 -3.77 -8.11 33.27
CA ARG A 462 -2.38 -7.72 32.96
C ARG A 462 -2.29 -6.81 31.73
N LEU A 463 -2.98 -7.15 30.65
CA LEU A 463 -3.05 -6.32 29.43
C LEU A 463 -3.68 -4.96 29.72
N ARG A 464 -4.65 -4.91 30.64
CA ARG A 464 -5.27 -3.66 31.09
C ARG A 464 -4.34 -2.81 31.97
N ALA A 465 -3.53 -3.44 32.82
CA ALA A 465 -2.59 -2.75 33.68
C ALA A 465 -1.36 -2.20 32.94
N HIS A 466 -0.99 -2.83 31.82
CA HIS A 466 0.20 -2.50 31.02
C HIS A 466 -0.13 -2.42 29.52
N PRO A 467 -0.92 -1.41 29.09
CA PRO A 467 -1.35 -1.27 27.69
C PRO A 467 -0.20 -0.93 26.72
N ASP A 468 0.95 -0.50 27.24
CA ASP A 468 2.18 -0.21 26.50
C ASP A 468 2.91 -1.47 26.02
N LEU A 469 2.64 -2.64 26.62
CA LEU A 469 3.21 -3.92 26.19
C LEU A 469 2.56 -4.48 24.92
N PHE A 470 1.53 -3.80 24.41
CA PHE A 470 0.71 -4.31 23.34
C PHE A 470 1.49 -4.48 22.04
N ASP A 471 2.25 -3.45 21.66
CA ASP A 471 3.01 -3.45 20.41
C ASP A 471 4.12 -4.52 20.45
N GLU A 472 4.82 -4.63 21.58
CA GLU A 472 5.86 -5.64 21.81
C GLU A 472 5.30 -7.07 21.80
N LEU A 473 4.16 -7.30 22.46
CA LEU A 473 3.49 -8.60 22.48
C LEU A 473 3.11 -9.05 21.07
N VAL A 474 2.61 -8.12 20.28
CA VAL A 474 2.17 -8.37 18.91
C VAL A 474 3.35 -8.72 18.01
N ASP A 475 4.43 -7.96 18.10
CA ASP A 475 5.63 -8.20 17.30
C ASP A 475 6.20 -9.59 17.58
N GLU A 476 6.27 -9.99 18.85
CA GLU A 476 6.72 -11.32 19.27
C GLU A 476 5.80 -12.46 18.79
N LEU A 477 4.49 -12.25 18.79
CA LEU A 477 3.54 -13.23 18.25
C LEU A 477 3.62 -13.36 16.73
N ALA A 478 3.96 -12.28 16.03
CA ALA A 478 4.10 -12.27 14.58
C ALA A 478 5.40 -12.93 14.10
N THR A 479 6.51 -12.76 14.84
CA THR A 479 7.83 -13.34 14.52
C THR A 479 7.96 -14.80 14.95
N GLY A 480 7.11 -15.26 15.88
CA GLY A 480 7.12 -16.61 16.40
C GLY A 480 8.00 -16.75 17.62
N TYR A 481 7.52 -16.21 18.74
CA TYR A 481 8.19 -16.27 20.04
C TYR A 481 8.57 -17.69 20.47
N THR A 482 9.83 -17.85 20.86
CA THR A 482 10.36 -19.03 21.56
C THR A 482 11.09 -18.58 22.82
N PHE A 483 10.73 -19.13 23.98
CA PHE A 483 11.39 -18.77 25.23
C PHE A 483 12.85 -19.24 25.21
N SER A 484 13.77 -18.34 25.57
CA SER A 484 15.20 -18.64 25.69
C SER A 484 15.81 -17.85 26.84
N ARG A 485 16.31 -18.57 27.85
CA ARG A 485 17.01 -17.99 28.99
C ARG A 485 18.23 -17.16 28.58
N GLU A 486 18.97 -17.60 27.57
CA GLU A 486 20.15 -16.87 27.05
C GLU A 486 19.75 -15.54 26.42
N THR A 487 18.67 -15.55 25.64
CA THR A 487 18.14 -14.33 24.99
C THR A 487 17.67 -13.33 26.05
N LEU A 488 16.95 -13.82 27.06
CA LEU A 488 16.45 -13.00 28.16
C LEU A 488 17.57 -12.37 29.00
N LEU A 489 18.66 -13.12 29.26
CA LEU A 489 19.83 -12.57 29.94
C LEU A 489 20.49 -11.46 29.10
N ALA A 490 20.64 -11.66 27.79
CA ALA A 490 21.19 -10.66 26.89
C ALA A 490 20.33 -9.39 26.83
N GLU A 491 18.99 -9.52 26.84
CA GLU A 491 18.06 -8.39 26.93
C GLU A 491 18.18 -7.65 28.25
N GLY A 492 18.28 -8.37 29.37
CA GLY A 492 18.54 -7.79 30.69
C GLY A 492 19.85 -7.00 30.74
N GLU A 493 20.94 -7.56 30.21
CA GLU A 493 22.24 -6.87 30.13
C GLU A 493 22.20 -5.63 29.24
N ARG A 494 21.44 -5.66 28.14
CA ARG A 494 21.20 -4.49 27.29
C ARG A 494 20.44 -3.41 28.06
N LEU A 495 19.34 -3.78 28.72
CA LEU A 495 18.56 -2.85 29.55
C LEU A 495 19.42 -2.22 30.63
N HIS A 496 20.26 -2.99 31.32
CA HIS A 496 21.17 -2.47 32.33
C HIS A 496 22.15 -1.41 31.77
N ARG A 497 22.60 -1.56 30.52
CA ARG A 497 23.55 -0.61 29.90
C ARG A 497 22.89 0.63 29.34
N GLU A 498 21.69 0.49 28.80
CA GLU A 498 21.09 1.47 27.89
C GLU A 498 19.82 2.15 28.45
N SER A 499 19.17 1.55 29.46
CA SER A 499 17.91 2.07 29.99
C SER A 499 18.10 3.36 30.78
N ALA A 500 17.23 4.34 30.51
CA ALA A 500 17.13 5.58 31.27
C ALA A 500 16.33 5.41 32.58
N ASP A 501 15.38 4.47 32.61
CA ASP A 501 14.59 4.09 33.80
C ASP A 501 14.60 2.56 33.93
N PHE A 502 15.69 2.06 34.50
CA PHE A 502 15.98 0.64 34.59
C PHE A 502 14.86 -0.16 35.27
N HIS A 503 14.30 0.38 36.36
CA HIS A 503 13.27 -0.34 37.11
C HIS A 503 11.98 -0.45 36.29
N HIS A 504 11.54 0.63 35.66
CA HIS A 504 10.36 0.63 34.81
C HIS A 504 10.49 -0.37 33.65
N ASP A 505 11.61 -0.32 32.92
CA ASP A 505 11.84 -1.21 31.78
C ASP A 505 12.00 -2.68 32.18
N LEU A 506 12.59 -2.95 33.35
CA LEU A 506 12.67 -4.30 33.89
C LEU A 506 11.29 -4.86 34.28
N PHE A 507 10.41 -4.03 34.83
CA PHE A 507 9.02 -4.43 35.07
C PHE A 507 8.30 -4.73 33.75
N LYS A 508 8.46 -3.89 32.72
CA LYS A 508 7.88 -4.16 31.40
C LYS A 508 8.33 -5.51 30.84
N LEU A 509 9.64 -5.76 30.84
CA LEU A 509 10.23 -7.02 30.35
C LEU A 509 9.62 -8.24 31.06
N LYS A 510 9.50 -8.17 32.39
CA LYS A 510 8.83 -9.22 33.19
C LYS A 510 7.39 -9.44 32.74
N HIS A 511 6.62 -8.36 32.57
CA HIS A 511 5.21 -8.47 32.22
C HIS A 511 5.01 -8.98 30.79
N LEU A 512 5.85 -8.58 29.84
CA LEU A 512 5.86 -9.08 28.46
C LEU A 512 6.11 -10.59 28.41
N HIS A 513 7.21 -11.07 29.00
CA HIS A 513 7.53 -12.50 28.96
C HIS A 513 6.53 -13.36 29.72
N LEU A 514 5.96 -12.87 30.82
CA LEU A 514 4.86 -13.58 31.49
C LEU A 514 3.62 -13.73 30.60
N LEU A 515 3.29 -12.72 29.78
CA LEU A 515 2.21 -12.82 28.79
C LEU A 515 2.55 -13.85 27.71
N LEU A 516 3.76 -13.81 27.17
CA LEU A 516 4.21 -14.72 26.12
C LEU A 516 4.26 -16.19 26.58
N ILE A 517 4.80 -16.45 27.77
CA ILE A 517 4.79 -17.80 28.38
C ILE A 517 3.35 -18.28 28.57
N ALA A 518 2.45 -17.42 29.06
CA ALA A 518 1.06 -17.78 29.27
C ALA A 518 0.32 -18.06 27.95
N ILE A 519 0.70 -17.41 26.85
CA ILE A 519 0.17 -17.70 25.51
C ILE A 519 0.65 -19.06 25.03
N GLN A 520 1.93 -19.40 25.21
CA GLN A 520 2.46 -20.74 24.86
C GLN A 520 1.76 -21.86 25.64
N ASP A 521 1.43 -21.62 26.92
CA ASP A 521 0.62 -22.53 27.74
C ASP A 521 -0.82 -22.65 27.21
N LEU A 522 -1.46 -21.53 26.85
CA LEU A 522 -2.82 -21.52 26.28
C LEU A 522 -2.91 -22.22 24.92
N GLU A 523 -1.92 -22.05 24.05
CA GLU A 523 -1.81 -22.73 22.75
C GLU A 523 -1.39 -24.21 22.90
N ARG A 524 -1.06 -24.67 24.12
CA ARG A 524 -0.54 -26.01 24.42
C ARG A 524 0.75 -26.33 23.66
N ILE A 525 1.54 -25.31 23.36
CA ILE A 525 2.89 -25.44 22.81
C ILE A 525 3.80 -26.01 23.89
N ASP A 526 3.69 -25.43 25.09
CA ASP A 526 4.40 -25.89 26.29
C ASP A 526 3.51 -26.81 27.14
N ASN A 527 4.15 -27.74 27.84
CA ASN A 527 3.49 -28.51 28.91
C ASN A 527 3.73 -27.83 30.26
N LEU A 528 2.96 -28.21 31.29
CA LEU A 528 3.04 -27.62 32.63
C LEU A 528 4.47 -27.57 33.19
N SER A 529 5.28 -28.61 32.98
CA SER A 529 6.67 -28.63 33.46
C SER A 529 7.53 -27.61 32.75
N THR A 530 7.37 -27.46 31.43
CA THR A 530 8.05 -26.45 30.62
C THR A 530 7.61 -25.03 31.01
N THR A 531 6.30 -24.78 31.15
CA THR A 531 5.77 -23.49 31.58
C THR A 531 6.32 -23.06 32.94
N LEU A 532 6.35 -23.98 33.91
CA LEU A 532 6.91 -23.70 35.24
C LEU A 532 8.42 -23.44 35.19
N LEU A 533 9.15 -24.14 34.32
CA LEU A 533 10.56 -23.89 34.08
C LEU A 533 10.79 -22.49 33.50
N HIS A 534 10.05 -22.10 32.44
CA HIS A 534 10.16 -20.77 31.84
C HIS A 534 9.86 -19.65 32.84
N ILE A 535 8.88 -19.81 33.73
CA ILE A 535 8.59 -18.84 34.79
C ILE A 535 9.76 -18.74 35.78
N ALA A 536 10.38 -19.86 36.16
CA ALA A 536 11.54 -19.86 37.05
C ALA A 536 12.77 -19.24 36.38
N GLU A 537 13.05 -19.58 35.13
CA GLU A 537 14.15 -19.02 34.34
C GLU A 537 13.98 -17.52 34.12
N LEU A 538 12.75 -17.05 33.91
CA LEU A 538 12.43 -15.62 33.86
C LEU A 538 12.76 -14.94 35.18
N ALA A 539 12.37 -15.51 36.31
CA ALA A 539 12.68 -14.95 37.63
C ALA A 539 14.19 -14.89 37.88
N GLU A 540 14.94 -15.95 37.56
CA GLU A 540 16.40 -15.98 37.68
C GLU A 540 17.09 -14.92 36.83
N ALA A 541 16.69 -14.78 35.56
CA ALA A 541 17.30 -13.82 34.65
C ALA A 541 17.06 -12.36 35.08
N LEU A 542 15.85 -12.06 35.57
CA LEU A 542 15.53 -10.74 36.14
C LEU A 542 16.34 -10.47 37.41
N LEU A 543 16.50 -11.44 38.30
CA LEU A 543 17.34 -11.31 39.50
C LEU A 543 18.81 -11.11 39.14
N HIS A 544 19.33 -11.83 38.14
CA HIS A 544 20.68 -11.63 37.63
C HIS A 544 20.88 -10.20 37.12
N THR A 545 19.91 -9.68 36.37
CA THR A 545 19.94 -8.31 35.85
C THR A 545 19.93 -7.25 36.97
N ILE A 546 19.13 -7.46 38.03
CA ILE A 546 19.12 -6.61 39.22
C ILE A 546 20.46 -6.66 39.95
N LEU A 547 21.07 -7.84 40.07
CA LEU A 547 22.37 -8.02 40.73
C LEU A 547 23.47 -7.22 40.01
N LEU A 548 23.54 -7.30 38.68
CA LEU A 548 24.48 -6.52 37.88
C LEU A 548 24.33 -5.02 38.12
N SER A 549 23.08 -4.54 38.14
CA SER A 549 22.80 -3.12 38.41
C SER A 549 23.23 -2.69 39.80
N THR A 550 22.92 -3.51 40.82
CA THR A 550 23.24 -3.21 42.21
C THR A 550 24.76 -3.23 42.46
N GLN A 551 25.50 -4.15 41.82
CA GLN A 551 26.96 -4.21 41.93
C GLN A 551 27.63 -2.96 41.36
N LYS A 552 27.21 -2.50 40.18
CA LYS A 552 27.74 -1.28 39.57
C LYS A 552 27.46 -0.03 40.41
N GLU A 553 26.27 0.07 41.01
CA GLU A 553 25.95 1.17 41.93
C GLU A 553 26.78 1.13 43.21
N ALA A 554 27.11 -0.07 43.71
CA ALA A 554 27.97 -0.24 44.87
C ALA A 554 29.44 0.10 44.55
N GLU A 555 29.93 -0.23 43.35
CA GLU A 555 31.28 0.14 42.88
C GLU A 555 31.43 1.65 42.62
N ALA A 556 30.34 2.34 42.28
CA ALA A 556 30.33 3.77 42.03
C ALA A 556 30.25 4.64 43.31
N LYS A 557 29.92 4.04 44.46
CA LYS A 557 29.84 4.70 45.78
C LYS A 557 31.12 4.46 46.58
#